data_AF-A0A1E3XKB5-F1
#
_entry.id   AF-A0A1E3XKB5-F1
#
_cell.length_a   1.000
_cell.length_b   1.000
_cell.length_c   1.000
_cell.angle_alpha   90.00
_cell.angle_beta   90.00
_cell.angle_gamma   90.00
#
_symmetry.space_group_name_H-M   'P 1'
#
loop_
_entity.id
_entity.type
_entity.pdbx_description
1 polymer ?
#
loop_
_entity_poly.entity_id
_entity_poly.type
_entity_poly.pdbx_seq_one_letter_code
_entity_poly.pdbx_strand_id
1 'polypeptide(L)'
;MQKELLSAYIDGEQVSAELTEKLCQDDELQQSWANFHTIRAVMRQESEVLLGADFTAKMEALIEAEEMKVVTPMISQPLPEEVEHLPFMQKLKGLFAPLAQVAVAASVCLVAVLGTQSVITAKNEAQNNVDAPILQTLPFNNVVQQVSYNAPIKDVVTPEQLEQKNKRIGAMLQNYEVQRRLYADSLILNQQNTQK
;
A
#
# COMPACT_ATOMS: atom_id res chain seq x y z
N MET A 1 -40.82 -26.40 -10.67
CA MET A 1 -39.58 -26.46 -9.87
C MET A 1 -38.31 -26.44 -10.71
N GLN A 2 -37.96 -27.46 -11.51
CA GLN A 2 -36.69 -27.42 -12.26
C GLN A 2 -36.58 -26.25 -13.27
N LYS A 3 -37.66 -25.94 -14.00
CA LYS A 3 -37.68 -24.79 -14.94
C LYS A 3 -37.61 -23.42 -14.24
N GLU A 4 -38.08 -23.32 -12.99
CA GLU A 4 -37.99 -22.08 -12.20
C GLU A 4 -36.55 -21.85 -11.74
N LEU A 5 -35.86 -22.92 -11.30
CA LEU A 5 -34.43 -22.87 -10.99
C LEU A 5 -33.61 -22.53 -12.24
N LEU A 6 -33.97 -23.07 -13.40
CA LEU A 6 -33.33 -22.74 -14.68
C LEU A 6 -33.51 -21.25 -15.03
N SER A 7 -34.71 -20.69 -14.83
CA SER A 7 -34.96 -19.25 -15.03
C SER A 7 -34.09 -18.40 -14.11
N ALA A 8 -34.06 -18.72 -12.80
CA ALA A 8 -33.22 -18.02 -11.84
C ALA A 8 -31.72 -18.11 -12.19
N TYR A 9 -31.29 -19.24 -12.76
CA TYR A 9 -29.92 -19.40 -13.26
C TYR A 9 -29.64 -18.55 -14.51
N ILE A 10 -30.56 -18.46 -15.47
CA ILE A 10 -30.47 -17.58 -16.66
C ILE A 10 -30.40 -16.09 -16.25
N ASP A 11 -31.05 -15.74 -15.16
CA ASP A 11 -31.06 -14.40 -14.57
C ASP A 11 -29.83 -14.13 -13.70
N GLY A 12 -29.00 -15.14 -13.43
CA GLY A 12 -27.79 -15.04 -12.63
C GLY A 12 -28.02 -15.01 -11.12
N GLU A 13 -29.25 -15.28 -10.65
CA GLU A 13 -29.61 -15.22 -9.24
C GLU A 13 -29.13 -16.46 -8.46
N GLN A 14 -29.16 -17.65 -9.08
CA GLN A 14 -28.85 -18.93 -8.42
C GLN A 14 -27.87 -19.78 -9.25
N VAL A 15 -26.58 -19.39 -9.23
CA VAL A 15 -25.51 -20.12 -9.92
C VAL A 15 -24.99 -21.25 -9.04
N SER A 16 -25.33 -22.50 -9.39
CA SER A 16 -24.81 -23.70 -8.73
C SER A 16 -24.15 -24.63 -9.74
N ALA A 17 -22.96 -25.13 -9.41
CA ALA A 17 -22.21 -26.04 -10.29
C ALA A 17 -22.97 -27.34 -10.58
N GLU A 18 -23.74 -27.83 -9.60
CA GLU A 18 -24.58 -29.02 -9.74
C GLU A 18 -25.70 -28.83 -10.77
N LEU A 19 -26.31 -27.63 -10.84
CA LEU A 19 -27.32 -27.34 -11.85
C LEU A 19 -26.70 -27.22 -13.25
N THR A 20 -25.49 -26.66 -13.35
CA THR A 20 -24.75 -26.61 -14.62
C THR A 20 -24.46 -28.02 -15.14
N GLU A 21 -23.99 -28.93 -14.26
CA GLU A 21 -23.74 -30.32 -14.63
C GLU A 21 -25.02 -31.03 -15.08
N LYS A 22 -26.12 -30.85 -14.33
CA LYS A 22 -27.44 -31.39 -14.71
C LYS A 22 -27.93 -30.83 -16.06
N LEU A 23 -27.73 -29.54 -16.31
CA LEU A 23 -28.08 -28.90 -17.58
C LEU A 23 -27.29 -29.49 -18.75
N CYS A 24 -26.01 -29.81 -18.56
CA CYS A 24 -25.20 -30.46 -19.60
C CYS A 24 -25.62 -31.90 -19.91
N GLN A 25 -26.33 -32.58 -19.00
CA GLN A 25 -26.72 -33.99 -19.16
C GLN A 25 -28.18 -34.19 -19.61
N ASP A 26 -29.04 -33.17 -19.48
CA ASP A 26 -30.49 -33.28 -19.72
C ASP A 26 -30.94 -32.50 -20.97
N ASP A 27 -31.33 -33.24 -22.01
CA ASP A 27 -31.81 -32.69 -23.29
C ASP A 27 -33.06 -31.80 -23.14
N GLU A 28 -34.01 -32.16 -22.26
CA GLU A 28 -35.24 -31.36 -22.07
C GLU A 28 -34.94 -30.01 -21.41
N LEU A 29 -33.94 -29.99 -20.52
CA LEU A 29 -33.49 -28.79 -19.84
C LEU A 29 -32.69 -27.88 -20.79
N GLN A 30 -31.86 -28.45 -21.66
CA GLN A 30 -31.17 -27.71 -22.73
C GLN A 30 -32.13 -27.07 -23.72
N GLN A 31 -33.20 -27.79 -24.11
CA GLN A 31 -34.25 -27.21 -24.95
C GLN A 31 -34.97 -26.05 -24.26
N SER A 32 -35.28 -26.21 -22.96
CA SER A 32 -35.90 -25.14 -22.17
C SER A 32 -34.96 -23.92 -22.05
N TRP A 33 -33.66 -24.14 -21.89
CA TRP A 33 -32.62 -23.11 -21.89
C TRP A 33 -32.58 -22.32 -23.20
N ALA A 34 -32.53 -23.03 -24.33
CA ALA A 34 -32.55 -22.41 -25.65
C ALA A 34 -33.81 -21.57 -25.85
N ASN A 35 -34.98 -22.11 -25.50
CA ASN A 35 -36.26 -21.40 -25.61
C ASN A 35 -36.33 -20.11 -24.78
N PHE A 36 -35.78 -20.12 -23.56
CA PHE A 36 -35.74 -18.91 -22.73
C PHE A 36 -34.84 -17.83 -23.32
N HIS A 37 -33.69 -18.20 -23.89
CA HIS A 37 -32.81 -17.26 -24.58
C HIS A 37 -33.42 -16.73 -25.87
N THR A 38 -34.12 -17.55 -26.65
CA THR A 38 -34.81 -17.08 -27.87
C THR A 38 -35.94 -16.12 -27.54
N ILE A 39 -36.79 -16.44 -26.54
CA ILE A 39 -37.85 -15.54 -26.08
C ILE A 39 -37.25 -14.21 -25.60
N ARG A 40 -36.17 -14.26 -24.80
CA ARG A 40 -35.46 -13.05 -24.33
C ARG A 40 -34.95 -12.19 -25.49
N ALA A 41 -34.32 -12.79 -26.49
CA ALA A 41 -33.82 -12.06 -27.66
C ALA A 41 -34.96 -11.41 -28.46
N VAL A 42 -36.07 -12.14 -28.68
CA VAL A 42 -37.27 -11.61 -29.32
C VAL A 42 -37.87 -10.45 -28.53
N MET A 43 -37.98 -10.57 -27.21
CA MET A 43 -38.52 -9.52 -26.34
C MET A 43 -37.67 -8.24 -26.36
N ARG A 44 -36.34 -8.38 -26.46
CA ARG A 44 -35.41 -7.25 -26.56
C ARG A 44 -35.31 -6.66 -27.97
N GLN A 45 -36.07 -7.22 -28.93
CA GLN A 45 -35.99 -6.87 -30.35
C GLN A 45 -34.57 -7.06 -30.91
N GLU A 46 -33.80 -7.97 -30.31
CA GLU A 46 -32.50 -8.41 -30.79
C GLU A 46 -32.74 -9.42 -31.93
N SER A 47 -33.21 -8.99 -33.12
CA SER A 47 -33.19 -9.90 -34.27
C SER A 47 -33.08 -9.25 -35.65
N GLU A 48 -31.98 -9.61 -36.32
CA GLU A 48 -32.01 -10.28 -37.64
C GLU A 48 -30.81 -11.25 -37.81
N VAL A 49 -30.20 -11.72 -36.71
CA VAL A 49 -29.13 -12.74 -36.76
C VAL A 49 -29.74 -14.05 -36.29
N LEU A 50 -30.68 -14.56 -37.09
CA LEU A 50 -31.11 -15.95 -37.01
C LEU A 50 -29.98 -16.80 -37.58
N LEU A 51 -28.96 -17.00 -36.77
CA LEU A 51 -28.03 -18.11 -36.91
C LEU A 51 -28.94 -19.34 -36.92
N GLY A 52 -29.24 -19.87 -38.11
CA GLY A 52 -30.34 -20.83 -38.32
C GLY A 52 -30.32 -21.98 -37.31
N ALA A 53 -31.42 -22.72 -37.18
CA ALA A 53 -31.59 -23.73 -36.12
C ALA A 53 -30.37 -24.69 -35.95
N ASP A 54 -29.64 -24.95 -37.04
CA ASP A 54 -28.45 -25.81 -37.07
C ASP A 54 -27.14 -25.14 -36.63
N PHE A 55 -27.14 -23.85 -36.26
CA PHE A 55 -25.91 -23.11 -35.95
C PHE A 55 -25.19 -23.69 -34.74
N THR A 56 -25.91 -23.92 -33.65
CA THR A 56 -25.32 -24.47 -32.43
C THR A 56 -24.71 -25.85 -32.69
N ALA A 57 -25.40 -26.69 -33.48
CA ALA A 57 -24.89 -28.01 -33.88
C ALA A 57 -23.65 -27.93 -34.78
N LYS A 58 -23.61 -26.97 -35.71
CA LYS A 58 -22.41 -26.72 -36.54
C LYS A 58 -21.24 -26.20 -35.71
N MET A 59 -21.51 -25.33 -34.74
CA MET A 59 -20.50 -24.80 -33.84
C MET A 59 -19.93 -25.91 -32.95
N GLU A 60 -20.78 -26.77 -32.40
CA GLU A 60 -20.37 -27.95 -31.64
C GLU A 60 -19.42 -28.84 -32.46
N ALA A 61 -19.80 -29.19 -33.70
CA ALA A 61 -18.96 -29.99 -34.58
C ALA A 61 -17.63 -29.30 -34.93
N LEU A 62 -17.61 -27.98 -35.10
CA LEU A 62 -16.38 -27.22 -35.34
C LEU A 62 -15.47 -27.18 -34.12
N ILE A 63 -16.04 -27.06 -32.91
CA ILE A 63 -15.29 -27.09 -31.64
C ILE A 63 -14.71 -28.48 -31.40
N GLU A 64 -15.45 -29.55 -31.68
CA GLU A 64 -14.94 -30.93 -31.56
C GLU A 64 -13.81 -31.21 -32.56
N ALA A 65 -13.88 -30.61 -33.76
CA ALA A 65 -12.82 -30.70 -34.76
C ALA A 65 -11.61 -29.81 -34.46
N GLU A 66 -11.70 -28.90 -33.48
CA GLU A 66 -10.58 -28.06 -33.09
C GLU A 66 -9.58 -28.87 -32.26
N GLU A 67 -8.35 -29.00 -32.78
CA GLU A 67 -7.24 -29.52 -31.98
C GLU A 67 -6.99 -28.53 -30.83
N MET A 68 -7.27 -28.94 -29.59
CA MET A 68 -6.88 -28.19 -28.39
C MET A 68 -5.36 -28.03 -28.37
N LYS A 69 -4.89 -26.94 -29.00
CA LYS A 69 -3.54 -26.47 -28.81
C LYS A 69 -3.51 -25.93 -27.40
N VAL A 70 -3.08 -26.78 -26.46
CA VAL A 70 -2.67 -26.35 -25.12
C VAL A 70 -1.58 -25.32 -25.36
N VAL A 71 -1.98 -24.06 -25.44
CA VAL A 71 -1.08 -22.92 -25.38
C VAL A 71 -0.54 -22.99 -23.98
N THR A 72 0.56 -23.73 -23.80
CA THR A 72 1.51 -23.45 -22.74
C THR A 72 1.66 -21.94 -22.75
N PRO A 73 1.31 -21.22 -21.67
CA PRO A 73 1.32 -19.78 -21.67
C PRO A 73 2.74 -19.34 -22.04
N MET A 74 2.93 -18.98 -23.31
CA MET A 74 4.17 -18.38 -23.74
C MET A 74 4.10 -16.96 -23.23
N ILE A 75 4.93 -16.72 -22.21
CA ILE A 75 5.19 -15.44 -21.56
C ILE A 75 4.16 -15.12 -20.48
N SER A 76 4.36 -15.73 -19.31
CA SER A 76 4.03 -15.08 -18.04
C SER A 76 4.49 -13.62 -18.12
N GLN A 77 3.59 -12.67 -17.91
CA GLN A 77 4.03 -11.30 -17.62
C GLN A 77 5.02 -11.39 -16.46
N PRO A 78 6.25 -10.89 -16.62
CA PRO A 78 7.22 -10.98 -15.55
C PRO A 78 6.68 -10.19 -14.36
N LEU A 79 6.59 -10.85 -13.21
CA LEU A 79 6.27 -10.22 -11.94
C LEU A 79 7.26 -9.04 -11.75
N PRO A 80 6.85 -7.89 -11.19
CA PRO A 80 7.76 -6.75 -10.99
C PRO A 80 9.08 -7.13 -10.28
N GLU A 81 9.05 -8.17 -9.44
CA GLU A 81 10.22 -8.73 -8.76
C GLU A 81 11.19 -9.44 -9.73
N GLU A 82 10.69 -10.19 -10.72
CA GLU A 82 11.52 -10.88 -11.71
C GLU A 82 12.21 -9.89 -12.67
N VAL A 83 11.55 -8.77 -12.99
CA VAL A 83 12.13 -7.70 -13.83
C VAL A 83 13.36 -7.08 -13.17
N GLU A 84 13.39 -7.00 -11.85
CA GLU A 84 14.53 -6.45 -11.09
C GLU A 84 15.77 -7.36 -11.14
N HIS A 85 15.57 -8.68 -11.22
CA HIS A 85 16.64 -9.67 -11.30
C HIS A 85 17.17 -9.90 -12.73
N LEU A 86 16.57 -9.28 -13.75
CA LEU A 86 17.08 -9.39 -15.12
C LEU A 86 18.46 -8.75 -15.25
N PRO A 87 19.44 -9.43 -15.88
CA PRO A 87 20.82 -8.95 -15.99
C PRO A 87 20.93 -7.63 -16.77
N PHE A 88 19.97 -7.33 -17.65
CA PHE A 88 19.87 -6.05 -18.35
C PHE A 88 19.49 -4.90 -17.40
N MET A 89 18.49 -5.11 -16.53
CA MET A 89 18.06 -4.10 -15.55
C MET A 89 19.13 -3.84 -14.49
N GLN A 90 19.88 -4.86 -14.08
CA GLN A 90 21.01 -4.69 -13.15
C GLN A 90 22.14 -3.84 -13.76
N LYS A 91 22.47 -4.05 -15.04
CA LYS A 91 23.46 -3.23 -15.76
C LYS A 91 22.99 -1.79 -15.93
N LEU A 92 21.71 -1.60 -16.25
CA LEU A 92 21.08 -0.27 -16.33
C LEU A 92 21.13 0.44 -14.98
N LYS A 93 20.65 -0.22 -13.90
CA LYS A 93 20.73 0.30 -12.53
C LYS A 93 22.17 0.65 -12.13
N GLY A 94 23.15 -0.23 -12.41
CA GLY A 94 24.56 0.03 -12.09
C GLY A 94 25.15 1.25 -12.81
N LEU A 95 24.72 1.51 -14.06
CA LEU A 95 25.18 2.65 -14.85
C LEU A 95 24.54 3.98 -14.40
N PHE A 96 23.25 3.95 -14.05
CA PHE A 96 22.48 5.15 -13.71
C PHE A 96 22.35 5.44 -12.22
N ALA A 97 22.64 4.48 -11.33
CA ALA A 97 22.65 4.69 -9.88
C ALA A 97 23.55 5.84 -9.41
N PRO A 98 24.81 5.97 -9.87
CA PRO A 98 25.64 7.12 -9.48
C PRO A 98 25.08 8.44 -10.02
N LEU A 99 24.47 8.42 -11.20
CA LEU A 99 23.83 9.60 -11.80
C LEU A 99 22.61 10.05 -10.98
N ALA A 100 21.82 9.10 -10.47
CA ALA A 100 20.66 9.38 -9.62
C ALA A 100 21.09 9.99 -8.28
N GLN A 101 22.16 9.50 -7.66
CA GLN A 101 22.69 10.08 -6.42
C GLN A 101 23.17 11.52 -6.62
N VAL A 102 23.90 11.78 -7.71
CA VAL A 102 24.34 13.13 -8.07
C VAL A 102 23.14 14.03 -8.39
N ALA A 103 22.11 13.53 -9.07
CA ALA A 103 20.90 14.29 -9.39
C ALA A 103 20.10 14.68 -8.13
N VAL A 104 19.99 13.79 -7.15
CA VAL A 104 19.35 14.10 -5.86
C VAL A 104 20.15 15.16 -5.11
N ALA A 105 21.47 15.01 -5.00
CA ALA A 105 22.32 16.01 -4.34
C ALA A 105 22.29 17.36 -5.07
N ALA A 106 22.37 17.34 -6.40
CA ALA A 106 22.33 18.55 -7.23
C ALA A 106 20.97 19.25 -7.19
N SER A 107 19.86 18.51 -7.15
CA SER A 107 18.52 19.10 -7.02
C SER A 107 18.32 19.76 -5.66
N VAL A 108 18.77 19.13 -4.57
CA VAL A 108 18.74 19.74 -3.22
C VAL A 108 19.64 20.99 -3.16
N CYS A 109 20.81 20.95 -3.79
CA CYS A 109 21.71 22.10 -3.88
C CYS A 109 21.10 23.25 -4.70
N LEU A 110 20.48 22.94 -5.85
CA LEU A 110 19.81 23.92 -6.70
C LEU A 110 18.62 24.56 -5.99
N VAL A 111 17.82 23.78 -5.24
CA VAL A 111 16.74 24.30 -4.40
C VAL A 111 17.29 25.17 -3.26
N ALA A 112 18.42 24.81 -2.65
CA ALA A 112 19.04 25.64 -1.62
C ALA A 112 19.59 26.97 -2.19
N VAL A 113 20.23 26.94 -3.36
CA VAL A 113 20.86 28.14 -3.96
C VAL A 113 19.82 29.05 -4.62
N LEU A 114 18.89 28.50 -5.41
CA LEU A 114 17.85 29.29 -6.07
C LEU A 114 16.68 29.60 -5.15
N GLY A 115 16.30 28.65 -4.29
CA GLY A 115 15.23 28.85 -3.30
C GLY A 115 15.60 29.87 -2.23
N THR A 116 16.87 30.01 -1.84
CA THR A 116 17.29 31.12 -0.96
C THR A 116 17.19 32.46 -1.66
N GLN A 117 17.52 32.59 -2.95
CA GLN A 117 17.27 33.84 -3.71
C GLN A 117 15.77 34.16 -3.84
N SER A 118 14.91 33.15 -4.07
CA SER A 118 13.46 33.32 -4.10
C SER A 118 12.87 33.69 -2.74
N VAL A 119 13.37 33.08 -1.65
CA VAL A 119 12.97 33.41 -0.28
C VAL A 119 13.54 34.77 0.15
N ILE A 120 14.76 35.15 -0.25
CA ILE A 120 15.39 36.44 0.09
C ILE A 120 14.70 37.57 -0.70
N THR A 121 14.37 37.37 -1.97
CA THR A 121 13.66 38.38 -2.78
C THR A 121 12.21 38.52 -2.37
N ALA A 122 11.53 37.43 -1.99
CA ALA A 122 10.19 37.48 -1.40
C ALA A 122 10.17 38.03 0.05
N LYS A 123 11.28 37.96 0.78
CA LYS A 123 11.42 38.46 2.16
C LYS A 123 12.02 39.87 2.25
N ASN A 124 12.41 40.49 1.13
CA ASN A 124 12.83 41.90 1.10
C ASN A 124 11.68 42.88 1.37
N GLU A 125 10.43 42.43 1.46
CA GLU A 125 9.31 43.24 1.96
C GLU A 125 8.88 42.89 3.40
N ALA A 126 9.56 41.96 4.08
CA ALA A 126 9.19 41.57 5.45
C ALA A 126 10.43 41.32 6.33
N GLN A 127 10.96 42.43 6.84
CA GLN A 127 11.46 42.65 8.19
C GLN A 127 11.87 41.44 9.05
N ASN A 128 13.08 41.57 9.61
CA ASN A 128 13.57 41.08 10.90
C ASN A 128 14.13 39.64 10.99
N ASN A 129 15.39 39.62 11.46
CA ASN A 129 15.99 38.73 12.47
C ASN A 129 15.67 37.23 12.40
N VAL A 130 16.70 36.42 12.18
CA VAL A 130 17.21 35.37 13.10
C VAL A 130 18.16 34.43 12.33
N ASP A 131 19.29 34.16 12.98
CA ASP A 131 20.40 33.27 12.65
C ASP A 131 20.04 31.90 12.02
N ALA A 132 21.01 31.38 11.28
CA ALA A 132 20.99 30.09 10.60
C ALA A 132 20.68 28.90 11.54
N PRO A 133 19.85 27.92 11.11
CA PRO A 133 19.52 26.76 11.93
C PRO A 133 20.68 25.75 11.91
N ILE A 134 21.34 25.59 13.06
CA ILE A 134 22.26 24.48 13.35
C ILE A 134 21.48 23.17 13.50
N LEU A 135 22.05 22.09 12.99
CA LEU A 135 21.49 20.73 13.05
C LEU A 135 21.21 20.30 14.51
N GLN A 136 19.94 20.16 14.84
CA GLN A 136 19.47 19.81 16.18
C GLN A 136 19.42 18.29 16.34
N THR A 137 20.54 17.69 16.78
CA THR A 137 20.69 16.25 17.03
C THR A 137 20.23 15.84 18.43
N LEU A 138 18.99 16.17 18.81
CA LEU A 138 18.39 15.62 20.03
C LEU A 138 17.51 14.42 19.65
N PRO A 139 17.81 13.20 20.17
CA PRO A 139 16.93 12.07 19.98
C PRO A 139 15.66 12.29 20.83
N PHE A 140 14.53 11.72 20.40
CA PHE A 140 13.19 11.84 20.99
C PHE A 140 12.32 13.00 20.48
N ASN A 141 12.17 13.10 19.15
CA ASN A 141 10.92 13.60 18.59
C ASN A 141 9.92 12.44 18.54
N ASN A 142 9.12 12.26 19.60
CA ASN A 142 8.11 11.22 19.70
C ASN A 142 6.87 11.61 18.87
N VAL A 143 7.06 11.81 17.57
CA VAL A 143 5.96 11.85 16.59
C VAL A 143 5.50 10.41 16.39
N VAL A 144 4.59 9.99 17.27
CA VAL A 144 3.84 8.75 17.13
C VAL A 144 2.96 8.93 15.89
N GLN A 145 3.39 8.39 14.75
CA GLN A 145 2.59 8.35 13.54
C GLN A 145 1.46 7.33 13.77
N GLN A 146 0.28 7.82 14.18
CA GLN A 146 -0.85 6.98 14.54
C GLN A 146 -1.54 6.46 13.29
N VAL A 147 -1.38 5.17 13.01
CA VAL A 147 -2.21 4.40 12.07
C VAL A 147 -3.31 3.59 12.76
N SER A 148 -3.70 3.95 13.99
CA SER A 148 -4.87 3.34 14.63
C SER A 148 -5.77 4.38 15.27
N TYR A 149 -6.99 4.37 14.78
CA TYR A 149 -8.14 5.17 15.16
C TYR A 149 -8.54 4.93 16.64
N ASN A 150 -8.96 6.02 17.30
CA ASN A 150 -9.71 6.08 18.55
C ASN A 150 -8.95 5.95 19.89
N ALA A 151 -8.30 7.04 20.33
CA ALA A 151 -8.04 7.32 21.74
C ALA A 151 -8.54 8.74 22.09
N PRO A 152 -9.23 8.94 23.23
CA PRO A 152 -9.93 10.18 23.55
C PRO A 152 -8.97 11.37 23.74
N ILE A 153 -9.34 12.48 23.09
CA ILE A 153 -8.69 13.80 23.12
C ILE A 153 -8.89 14.39 24.53
N LYS A 154 -8.02 14.06 25.49
CA LYS A 154 -8.03 14.77 26.78
C LYS A 154 -6.68 15.13 27.38
N ASP A 155 -5.56 14.75 26.78
CA ASP A 155 -4.23 15.19 27.24
C ASP A 155 -3.38 15.68 26.07
N VAL A 156 -3.81 16.77 25.42
CA VAL A 156 -2.86 17.60 24.67
C VAL A 156 -2.02 18.32 25.72
N VAL A 157 -0.85 17.75 26.03
CA VAL A 157 0.13 18.35 26.93
C VAL A 157 0.48 19.74 26.37
N THR A 158 0.01 20.79 27.01
CA THR A 158 0.30 22.19 26.65
C THR A 158 1.82 22.39 26.67
N PRO A 159 2.40 23.15 25.73
CA PRO A 159 3.85 23.36 25.67
C PRO A 159 4.45 23.88 26.99
N GLU A 160 3.68 24.67 27.74
CA GLU A 160 4.06 25.15 29.08
C GLU A 160 4.23 24.01 30.11
N GLN A 161 3.35 23.00 30.07
CA GLN A 161 3.47 21.83 30.95
C GLN A 161 4.66 20.95 30.57
N LEU A 162 5.00 20.88 29.29
CA LEU A 162 6.19 20.18 28.82
C LEU A 162 7.47 20.87 29.32
N GLU A 163 7.54 22.20 29.22
CA GLU A 163 8.67 22.98 29.72
C GLU A 163 8.83 22.81 31.24
N GLN A 164 7.72 22.83 31.98
CA GLN A 164 7.73 22.63 33.43
C GLN A 164 8.18 21.21 33.82
N LYS A 165 7.76 20.19 33.05
CA LYS A 165 8.25 18.81 33.21
C LYS A 165 9.75 18.71 32.91
N ASN A 166 10.22 19.34 31.84
CA ASN A 166 11.64 19.35 31.48
C ASN A 166 12.50 20.05 32.55
N LYS A 167 12.05 21.18 33.08
CA LYS A 167 12.70 21.86 34.22
C LYS A 167 12.77 20.96 35.46
N ARG A 168 11.67 20.24 35.76
CA ARG A 168 11.61 19.31 36.89
C ARG A 168 12.56 18.13 36.71
N ILE A 169 12.64 17.56 35.50
CA ILE A 169 13.55 16.45 35.17
C ILE A 169 15.00 16.92 35.26
N GLY A 170 15.33 18.12 34.75
CA GLY A 170 16.68 18.68 34.85
C GLY A 170 17.14 18.86 36.30
N ALA A 171 16.28 19.41 37.16
CA ALA A 171 16.56 19.54 38.59
C ALA A 171 16.70 18.17 39.28
N MET A 172 15.91 17.17 38.88
CA MET A 172 16.01 15.81 39.41
C MET A 172 17.33 15.16 39.00
N LEU A 173 17.75 15.33 37.74
CA LEU A 173 19.00 14.80 37.22
C LEU A 173 20.18 15.39 37.98
N GLN A 174 20.23 16.72 38.11
CA GLN A 174 21.28 17.43 38.85
C GLN A 174 21.38 16.94 40.31
N ASN A 175 20.23 16.77 40.97
CA ASN A 175 20.20 16.23 42.34
C ASN A 175 20.70 14.78 42.40
N TYR A 176 20.37 13.96 41.41
CA TYR A 176 20.83 12.57 41.33
C TYR A 176 22.36 12.48 41.19
N GLU A 177 22.99 13.33 40.38
CA GLU A 177 24.45 13.34 40.24
C GLU A 177 25.15 13.78 41.53
N VAL A 178 24.60 14.79 42.21
CA VAL A 178 25.11 15.25 43.51
C VAL A 178 24.99 14.15 44.55
N GLN A 179 23.83 13.50 44.67
CA GLN A 179 23.66 12.36 45.59
C GLN A 179 24.64 11.25 45.26
N ARG A 180 24.78 10.87 43.99
CA ARG A 180 25.70 9.81 43.56
C ARG A 180 27.15 10.11 43.98
N ARG A 181 27.60 11.37 43.90
CA ARG A 181 28.94 11.76 44.36
C ARG A 181 29.06 11.69 45.88
N LEU A 182 28.09 12.20 46.63
CA LEU A 182 28.09 12.10 48.10
C LEU A 182 28.05 10.64 48.58
N TYR A 183 27.28 9.78 47.92
CA TYR A 183 27.25 8.34 48.21
C TYR A 183 28.57 7.66 47.84
N ALA A 184 29.21 8.03 46.74
CA ALA A 184 30.54 7.53 46.40
C ALA A 184 31.60 7.99 47.43
N ASP A 185 31.60 9.26 47.82
CA ASP A 185 32.55 9.80 48.79
C ASP A 185 32.35 9.22 50.20
N SER A 186 31.09 9.02 50.64
CA SER A 186 30.80 8.36 51.92
C SER A 186 31.21 6.89 51.95
N LEU A 187 31.11 6.16 50.83
CA LEU A 187 31.65 4.79 50.70
C LEU A 187 33.18 4.77 50.85
N ILE A 188 33.88 5.73 50.23
CA ILE A 188 35.34 5.85 50.32
C ILE A 188 35.77 6.20 51.76
N LEU A 189 35.06 7.14 52.41
CA LEU A 189 35.36 7.54 53.78
C LEU A 189 35.11 6.40 54.79
N ASN A 190 34.06 5.60 54.60
CA ASN A 190 33.79 4.42 55.42
C ASN A 190 34.86 3.33 55.23
N GLN A 191 35.34 3.11 53.99
CA GLN A 191 36.44 2.18 53.75
C GLN A 191 37.74 2.61 54.44
N GLN A 192 38.03 3.91 54.52
CA GLN A 192 39.21 4.41 55.22
C GLN A 192 39.12 4.31 56.75
N ASN A 193 37.93 4.42 57.33
CA ASN A 193 37.72 4.24 58.78
C ASN A 193 37.72 2.77 59.24
N THR A 194 37.57 1.80 58.33
CA THR A 194 37.59 0.36 58.67
C THR A 194 39.00 -0.26 58.58
N GLN A 195 40.02 0.53 58.25
CA GLN A 195 41.42 0.11 58.04
C GLN A 195 42.39 0.68 59.10
N LYS A 196 41.88 1.09 60.26
CA LYS A 196 42.67 1.37 61.48
C LYS A 196 42.17 0.50 62.61
#